data_AF-A0A9X2YVW6-F1
#
_entry.id   AF-A0A9X2YVW6-F1
#
_cell.length_a   1.000
_cell.length_b   1.000
_cell.length_c   1.000
_cell.angle_alpha   90.00
_cell.angle_beta   90.00
_cell.angle_gamma   90.00
#
_symmetry.space_group_name_H-M   'P 1'
#
loop_
_entity.id
_entity.type
_entity.pdbx_description
1 polymer ?
#
loop_
_entity_poly.entity_id
_entity_poly.type
_entity_poly.pdbx_seq_one_letter_code
_entity_poly.pdbx_strand_id
1 'polypeptide(L)'
;MKRCALLLLLVTTVSFSQTITSKIEPVTVEQYEFIKKVNKFYPDIPLTKQITNFYTDEKIIDSKQEFDLQGTPFTSYSLGIGPYNKKMIFDYTTKVDGRVHGDISLFKGDVYKTAYYDDKSRFEVFLNGKSVYAKKY
;
A
#
# COMPACT_ATOMS: atom_id res chain seq x y z
N MET A 1 -11.65 -6.37 -55.60
CA MET A 1 -11.34 -7.07 -54.33
C MET A 1 -10.36 -6.29 -53.46
N LYS A 2 -10.68 -5.06 -53.03
CA LYS A 2 -9.82 -4.25 -52.12
C LYS A 2 -10.58 -3.51 -51.02
N ARG A 3 -11.93 -3.51 -51.06
CA ARG A 3 -12.78 -2.76 -50.13
C ARG A 3 -13.24 -3.56 -48.90
N CYS A 4 -13.12 -4.88 -48.92
CA CYS A 4 -13.55 -5.74 -47.80
C CYS A 4 -12.47 -5.94 -46.72
N ALA A 5 -11.20 -5.62 -47.01
CA ALA A 5 -10.10 -5.83 -46.06
C ALA A 5 -10.13 -4.81 -44.89
N LEU A 6 -10.60 -3.58 -45.13
CA LEU A 6 -10.67 -2.54 -44.09
C LEU A 6 -11.77 -2.79 -43.04
N LEU A 7 -12.85 -3.50 -43.39
CA LEU A 7 -13.92 -3.80 -42.44
C LEU A 7 -13.54 -4.87 -41.41
N LEU A 8 -12.61 -5.77 -41.75
CA LEU A 8 -12.10 -6.80 -40.84
C LEU A 8 -11.15 -6.25 -39.76
N LEU A 9 -10.51 -5.11 -40.02
CA LEU A 9 -9.58 -4.45 -39.10
C LEU A 9 -10.28 -3.65 -37.99
N LEU A 10 -11.57 -3.35 -38.14
CA LEU A 10 -12.35 -2.59 -37.16
C LEU A 10 -12.96 -3.44 -36.04
N VAL A 11 -12.85 -4.78 -36.12
CA VAL A 11 -13.56 -5.70 -35.21
C VAL A 11 -12.65 -6.35 -34.15
N THR A 12 -11.33 -6.15 -34.19
CA THR A 12 -10.39 -6.85 -33.29
C THR A 12 -9.98 -6.09 -32.03
N THR A 13 -10.60 -4.94 -31.72
CA THR A 13 -10.39 -4.30 -30.40
C THR A 13 -11.30 -4.95 -29.35
N VAL A 14 -11.12 -6.25 -29.12
CA VAL A 14 -11.59 -6.88 -27.88
C VAL A 14 -10.71 -6.35 -26.76
N SER A 15 -11.16 -5.27 -26.12
CA SER A 15 -10.57 -4.79 -24.87
C SER A 15 -10.77 -5.87 -23.81
N PHE A 16 -9.71 -6.65 -23.55
CA PHE A 16 -9.69 -7.56 -22.41
C PHE A 16 -9.65 -6.71 -21.13
N SER A 17 -10.77 -6.65 -20.41
CA SER A 17 -10.78 -6.17 -19.04
C SER A 17 -9.96 -7.15 -18.21
N GLN A 18 -8.84 -6.71 -17.63
CA GLN A 18 -8.07 -7.54 -16.70
C GLN A 18 -8.94 -7.82 -15.47
N THR A 19 -9.16 -9.09 -15.16
CA THR A 19 -9.93 -9.50 -13.98
C THR A 19 -9.02 -9.44 -12.76
N ILE A 20 -9.33 -8.55 -11.80
CA ILE A 20 -8.65 -8.52 -10.51
C ILE A 20 -9.28 -9.59 -9.61
N THR A 21 -8.47 -10.46 -9.02
CA THR A 21 -8.91 -11.43 -8.01
C THR A 21 -8.19 -11.16 -6.69
N SER A 22 -8.81 -11.53 -5.55
CA SER A 22 -8.19 -11.38 -4.23
C SER A 22 -8.23 -12.66 -3.42
N LYS A 23 -7.21 -12.88 -2.59
CA LYS A 23 -7.10 -14.04 -1.70
C LYS A 23 -6.46 -13.64 -0.38
N ILE A 24 -7.02 -14.13 0.73
CA ILE A 24 -6.39 -14.06 2.04
C ILE A 24 -5.43 -15.24 2.14
N GLU A 25 -4.16 -14.97 2.39
CA GLU A 25 -3.14 -16.02 2.46
C GLU A 25 -2.00 -15.66 3.41
N PRO A 26 -1.16 -16.64 3.79
CA PRO A 26 0.03 -16.36 4.57
C PRO A 26 0.95 -15.36 3.87
N VAL A 27 1.53 -14.47 4.65
CA VAL A 27 2.50 -13.49 4.15
C VAL A 27 3.69 -14.22 3.53
N THR A 28 4.09 -13.84 2.32
CA THR A 28 5.27 -14.44 1.66
C THR A 28 6.55 -14.05 2.39
N VAL A 29 7.63 -14.81 2.19
CA VAL A 29 8.94 -14.49 2.81
C VAL A 29 9.38 -13.07 2.49
N GLU A 30 9.20 -12.64 1.24
CA GLU A 30 9.59 -11.31 0.76
C GLU A 30 8.75 -10.19 1.40
N GLN A 31 7.43 -10.39 1.50
CA GLN A 31 6.54 -9.46 2.19
C GLN A 31 6.91 -9.38 3.67
N TYR A 32 7.16 -10.51 4.33
CA TYR A 32 7.51 -10.54 5.74
C TYR A 32 8.82 -9.83 6.04
N GLU A 33 9.87 -10.06 5.24
CA GLU A 33 11.16 -9.36 5.39
C GLU A 33 11.03 -7.86 5.17
N PHE A 34 10.20 -7.43 4.21
CA PHE A 34 9.88 -6.02 4.01
C PHE A 34 9.16 -5.41 5.23
N ILE A 35 8.09 -6.06 5.71
CA ILE A 35 7.32 -5.60 6.89
C ILE A 35 8.25 -5.53 8.11
N LYS A 36 9.10 -6.54 8.31
CA LYS A 36 10.08 -6.59 9.40
C LYS A 36 11.10 -5.46 9.31
N LYS A 37 11.58 -5.14 8.11
CA LYS A 37 12.49 -4.02 7.89
C LYS A 37 11.82 -2.67 8.17
N VAL A 38 10.55 -2.51 7.80
CA VAL A 38 9.75 -1.32 8.14
C VAL A 38 9.55 -1.22 9.67
N ASN A 39 9.08 -2.30 10.29
CA ASN A 39 8.81 -2.38 11.73
C ASN A 39 10.04 -2.05 12.59
N LYS A 40 11.24 -2.38 12.13
CA LYS A 40 12.50 -2.00 12.81
C LYS A 40 12.63 -0.49 13.06
N PHE A 41 12.12 0.34 12.14
CA PHE A 41 12.17 1.80 12.26
C PHE A 41 10.85 2.41 12.71
N TYR A 42 9.73 1.71 12.48
CA TYR A 42 8.37 2.13 12.78
C TYR A 42 7.65 1.01 13.53
N PRO A 43 7.89 0.86 14.86
CA PRO A 43 7.38 -0.26 15.65
C PRO A 43 5.85 -0.26 15.81
N ASP A 44 5.21 0.86 15.47
CA ASP A 44 3.75 1.02 15.35
C ASP A 44 3.15 0.22 14.18
N ILE A 45 3.97 -0.20 13.21
CA ILE A 45 3.55 -1.09 12.13
C ILE A 45 3.66 -2.54 12.61
N PRO A 46 2.56 -3.27 12.81
CA PRO A 46 2.60 -4.62 13.34
C PRO A 46 3.13 -5.65 12.34
N LEU A 47 3.83 -6.68 12.85
CA LEU A 47 4.18 -7.85 12.06
C LEU A 47 2.95 -8.75 11.90
N THR A 48 2.57 -9.06 10.66
CA THR A 48 1.44 -9.93 10.37
C THR A 48 1.85 -11.28 9.78
N LYS A 49 0.98 -12.27 9.96
CA LYS A 49 1.11 -13.61 9.39
C LYS A 49 0.21 -13.82 8.17
N GLN A 50 -0.84 -13.02 8.01
CA GLN A 50 -1.79 -13.13 6.90
C GLN A 50 -2.02 -11.77 6.25
N ILE A 51 -2.26 -11.78 4.94
CA ILE A 51 -2.55 -10.59 4.14
C ILE A 51 -3.50 -10.94 3.00
N THR A 52 -4.29 -9.97 2.55
CA THR A 52 -5.12 -10.09 1.34
C THR A 52 -4.31 -9.64 0.14
N ASN A 53 -3.92 -10.55 -0.74
CA ASN A 53 -3.22 -10.21 -1.98
C ASN A 53 -4.21 -10.02 -3.14
N PHE A 54 -3.96 -9.03 -3.97
CA PHE A 54 -4.70 -8.74 -5.20
C PHE A 54 -3.86 -9.13 -6.41
N TYR A 55 -4.49 -9.80 -7.36
CA TYR A 55 -3.82 -10.45 -8.48
C TYR A 55 -4.36 -9.99 -9.82
N THR A 56 -3.44 -9.86 -10.78
CA THR A 56 -3.71 -9.84 -12.22
C THR A 56 -2.83 -10.88 -12.89
N ASP A 57 -3.44 -11.82 -13.63
CA ASP A 57 -2.74 -12.86 -14.38
C ASP A 57 -1.64 -13.55 -13.53
N GLU A 58 -2.02 -13.96 -12.31
CA GLU A 58 -1.17 -14.63 -11.30
C GLU A 58 -0.08 -13.78 -10.62
N LYS A 59 0.06 -12.50 -10.96
CA LYS A 59 1.00 -11.58 -10.29
C LYS A 59 0.32 -10.77 -9.21
N ILE A 60 0.93 -10.69 -8.03
CA ILE A 60 0.50 -9.78 -6.96
C ILE A 60 0.74 -8.34 -7.43
N ILE A 61 -0.33 -7.56 -7.51
CA ILE A 61 -0.30 -6.14 -7.88
C ILE A 61 -0.40 -5.22 -6.66
N ASP A 62 -1.02 -5.70 -5.59
CA ASP A 62 -1.19 -4.99 -4.32
C ASP A 62 -1.51 -6.00 -3.21
N SER A 63 -1.33 -5.60 -1.97
CA SER A 63 -1.68 -6.39 -0.81
C SER A 63 -2.28 -5.49 0.26
N LYS A 64 -3.35 -5.92 0.92
CA LYS A 64 -3.99 -5.17 2.00
C LYS A 64 -4.08 -6.01 3.26
N GLN A 65 -3.80 -5.38 4.39
CA GLN A 65 -4.02 -5.93 5.70
C GLN A 65 -5.24 -5.27 6.35
N GLU A 66 -6.10 -6.11 6.90
CA GLU A 66 -7.20 -5.71 7.78
C GLU A 66 -6.83 -6.02 9.23
N PHE A 67 -7.30 -5.16 10.14
CA PHE A 67 -6.99 -5.24 11.55
C PHE A 67 -8.27 -5.38 12.36
N ASP A 68 -8.25 -6.23 13.37
CA ASP A 68 -9.23 -6.15 14.45
C ASP A 68 -8.91 -4.92 15.30
N LEU A 69 -9.80 -3.94 15.28
CA LEU A 69 -9.62 -2.66 15.96
C LEU A 69 -10.17 -2.67 17.39
N GLN A 70 -10.79 -3.76 17.84
CA GLN A 70 -11.35 -3.85 19.19
C GLN A 70 -10.27 -3.61 20.26
N GLY A 71 -10.55 -2.67 21.18
CA GLY A 71 -9.62 -2.30 22.25
C GLY A 71 -8.43 -1.43 21.80
N THR A 72 -8.36 -1.03 20.53
CA THR A 72 -7.33 -0.11 20.01
C THR A 72 -7.83 1.34 19.99
N PRO A 73 -6.94 2.35 19.92
CA PRO A 73 -7.35 3.76 19.76
C PRO A 73 -7.81 4.10 18.32
N PHE A 74 -7.72 3.15 17.38
CA PHE A 74 -8.03 3.36 15.98
C PHE A 74 -9.53 3.17 15.71
N THR A 75 -10.12 4.11 14.97
CA THR A 75 -11.48 3.98 14.42
C THR A 75 -11.44 3.41 13.00
N SER A 76 -10.33 3.60 12.29
CA SER A 76 -10.02 2.95 11.03
C SER A 76 -8.52 2.70 10.95
N TYR A 77 -8.11 1.57 10.38
CA TYR A 77 -6.71 1.33 10.05
C TYR A 77 -6.64 0.41 8.82
N SER A 78 -6.00 0.89 7.77
CA SER A 78 -5.63 0.14 6.58
C SER A 78 -4.11 0.20 6.38
N LEU A 79 -3.53 -0.95 6.06
CA LEU A 79 -2.14 -1.04 5.64
C LEU A 79 -2.09 -1.77 4.29
N GLY A 80 -1.53 -1.10 3.29
CA GLY A 80 -1.30 -1.65 1.95
C GLY A 80 0.18 -1.91 1.71
N ILE A 81 0.53 -2.95 0.97
CA ILE A 81 1.89 -3.18 0.47
C ILE A 81 1.82 -3.14 -1.04
N GLY A 82 2.45 -2.11 -1.61
CA GLY A 82 2.53 -1.93 -3.04
C GLY A 82 3.39 -3.01 -3.72
N PRO A 83 3.40 -3.02 -5.05
CA PRO A 83 4.07 -4.06 -5.82
C PRO A 83 5.57 -4.12 -5.50
N TYR A 84 6.13 -5.33 -5.59
CA TYR A 84 7.54 -5.63 -5.34
C TYR A 84 8.04 -5.36 -3.92
N ASN A 85 7.16 -5.18 -2.92
CA ASN A 85 7.53 -5.00 -1.52
C ASN A 85 8.50 -3.83 -1.30
N LYS A 86 8.27 -2.70 -2.00
CA LYS A 86 9.11 -1.48 -1.90
C LYS A 86 8.41 -0.31 -1.23
N LYS A 87 7.08 -0.36 -1.17
CA LYS A 87 6.23 0.72 -0.67
C LYS A 87 5.13 0.12 0.19
N MET A 88 4.87 0.74 1.33
CA MET A 88 3.76 0.42 2.22
C MET A 88 2.93 1.68 2.37
N ILE A 89 1.63 1.59 2.18
CA ILE A 89 0.70 2.72 2.30
C ILE A 89 -0.07 2.51 3.60
N PHE A 90 -0.17 3.54 4.43
CA PHE A 90 -0.98 3.49 5.64
C PHE A 90 -2.04 4.59 5.60
N ASP A 91 -3.20 4.27 6.13
CA ASP A 91 -4.28 5.22 6.38
C ASP A 91 -4.98 4.78 7.65
N TYR A 92 -4.92 5.63 8.67
CA TYR A 92 -5.57 5.35 9.94
C TYR A 92 -6.21 6.62 10.51
N THR A 93 -7.24 6.40 11.31
CA THR A 93 -7.93 7.45 12.04
C THR A 93 -7.93 7.10 13.52
N THR A 94 -7.60 8.06 14.37
CA THR A 94 -7.75 7.93 15.83
C THR A 94 -8.60 9.06 16.37
N LYS A 95 -9.16 8.88 17.57
CA LYS A 95 -9.92 9.93 18.26
C LYS A 95 -9.06 11.13 18.69
N VAL A 96 -7.75 10.95 18.82
CA VAL A 96 -6.82 11.96 19.37
C VAL A 96 -6.13 12.74 18.25
N ASP A 97 -5.58 12.03 17.27
CA ASP A 97 -4.76 12.63 16.21
C ASP A 97 -5.52 12.90 14.92
N GLY A 98 -6.78 12.46 14.83
CA GLY A 98 -7.56 12.54 13.60
C GLY A 98 -7.08 11.55 12.56
N ARG A 99 -7.24 11.90 11.27
CA ARG A 99 -6.79 11.07 10.15
C ARG A 99 -5.32 11.33 9.84
N VAL A 100 -4.56 10.24 9.74
CA VAL A 100 -3.18 10.25 9.32
C VAL A 100 -3.01 9.23 8.20
N HIS A 101 -2.49 9.70 7.07
CA HIS A 101 -2.25 8.84 5.91
C HIS A 101 -0.88 9.12 5.31
N GLY A 102 -0.38 8.18 4.52
CA GLY A 102 0.90 8.35 3.87
C GLY A 102 1.52 7.04 3.43
N ASP A 103 2.83 7.05 3.29
CA ASP A 103 3.55 5.87 2.85
C ASP A 103 4.94 5.74 3.46
N ILE A 104 5.43 4.50 3.42
CA ILE A 104 6.74 4.08 3.85
C ILE A 104 7.41 3.40 2.66
N SER A 105 8.56 3.90 2.22
CA SER A 105 9.26 3.42 1.03
C SER A 105 10.70 3.06 1.34
N LEU A 106 11.21 1.99 0.72
CA LEU A 106 12.62 1.63 0.81
C LEU A 106 13.39 2.21 -0.37
N PHE A 107 14.47 2.93 -0.08
CA PHE A 107 15.34 3.45 -1.11
C PHE A 107 16.80 3.39 -0.66
N LYS A 108 17.65 2.72 -1.46
CA LYS A 108 19.09 2.55 -1.20
C LYS A 108 19.46 2.06 0.20
N GLY A 109 18.60 1.22 0.80
CA GLY A 109 18.83 0.64 2.12
C GLY A 109 18.11 1.37 3.25
N ASP A 110 17.81 2.66 3.06
CA ASP A 110 17.08 3.49 4.01
C ASP A 110 15.56 3.32 3.87
N VAL A 111 14.85 3.68 4.94
CA VAL A 111 13.39 3.66 5.02
C VAL A 111 12.88 5.08 5.19
N TYR A 112 12.09 5.54 4.22
CA TYR A 112 11.50 6.86 4.19
C TYR A 112 10.02 6.74 4.55
N LYS A 113 9.53 7.55 5.49
CA LYS A 113 8.09 7.66 5.79
C LYS A 113 7.64 9.08 5.48
N THR A 114 6.57 9.21 4.73
CA THR A 114 5.84 10.48 4.58
C THR A 114 4.51 10.32 5.28
N ALA A 115 4.17 11.23 6.18
CA ALA A 115 2.91 11.23 6.91
C ALA A 115 2.21 12.59 6.73
N TYR A 116 0.94 12.54 6.36
CA TYR A 116 0.03 13.67 6.28
C TYR A 116 -0.92 13.57 7.47
N TYR A 117 -1.03 14.66 8.23
CA TYR A 117 -1.91 14.83 9.37
C TYR A 117 -3.01 15.80 8.95
N ASP A 118 -4.14 15.27 8.50
CA ASP A 118 -5.21 16.05 7.86
C ASP A 118 -5.75 17.11 8.82
N ASP A 119 -6.12 16.69 10.04
CA ASP A 119 -6.68 17.53 11.10
C ASP A 119 -5.69 18.58 11.63
N LYS A 120 -4.39 18.38 11.42
CA LYS A 120 -3.32 19.32 11.82
C LYS A 120 -2.80 20.15 10.64
N SER A 121 -3.30 19.88 9.43
CA SER A 121 -2.87 20.47 8.16
C SER A 121 -1.34 20.48 8.05
N ARG A 122 -0.71 19.33 8.33
CA ARG A 122 0.75 19.21 8.42
C ARG A 122 1.19 17.95 7.73
N PHE A 123 2.33 18.01 7.06
CA PHE A 123 3.03 16.80 6.62
C PHE A 123 4.42 16.73 7.23
N GLU A 124 4.90 15.51 7.38
CA GLU A 124 6.17 15.20 8.00
C GLU A 124 6.87 14.08 7.22
N VAL A 125 8.19 14.22 7.05
CA VAL A 125 9.05 13.24 6.39
C VAL A 125 10.04 12.72 7.42
N PHE A 126 10.14 11.40 7.48
CA PHE A 126 11.04 10.69 8.37
C PHE A 126 12.03 9.86 7.55
N LEU A 127 13.27 9.81 8.04
CA LEU A 127 14.31 8.93 7.56
C LEU A 127 14.71 7.98 8.69
N ASN A 128 14.54 6.67 8.49
CA ASN A 128 14.92 5.64 9.45
C ASN A 128 14.34 5.90 10.85
N GLY A 129 13.06 6.26 10.92
CA GLY A 129 12.34 6.55 12.17
C GLY A 129 12.57 7.96 12.74
N LYS A 130 13.48 8.76 12.18
CA LYS A 130 13.76 10.14 12.64
C LYS A 130 13.07 11.16 11.76
N SER A 131 12.37 12.11 12.35
CA SER A 131 11.82 13.26 11.62
C SER A 131 12.97 14.10 11.06
N VAL A 132 12.94 14.35 9.75
CA VAL A 132 13.96 15.16 9.05
C VAL A 132 13.36 16.42 8.43
N TYR A 133 12.04 16.45 8.25
CA TYR A 133 11.33 17.59 7.71
C TYR A 133 9.89 17.60 8.17
N ALA A 134 9.37 18.76 8.56
CA ALA A 134 7.97 18.95 8.90
C ALA A 134 7.49 20.31 8.39
N LYS A 135 6.29 20.36 7.81
CA LYS A 135 5.70 21.61 7.32
C LYS A 135 4.18 21.61 7.45
N LYS A 136 3.65 22.75 7.87
CA LYS A 136 2.21 23.05 7.86
C LYS A 136 1.80 23.55 6.46
N TYR A 137 0.65 23.13 5.98
CA TYR A 137 0.02 23.57 4.73
C TYR A 137 -1.36 24.15 4.97
#